data_AF-A0A662BGV1-F1
#
_entry.id   AF-A0A662BGV1-F1
#
_cell.length_a   1.000
_cell.length_b   1.000
_cell.length_c   1.000
_cell.angle_alpha   90.00
_cell.angle_beta   90.00
_cell.angle_gamma   90.00
#
_symmetry.space_group_name_H-M   'P 1'
#
loop_
_entity.id
_entity.type
_entity.pdbx_description
1 polymer ?
#
loop_
_entity_poly.entity_id
_entity_poly.type
_entity_poly.pdbx_seq_one_letter_code
_entity_poly.pdbx_strand_id
1 'polypeptide(L)'
;MKKILLFILGSVFFMSAYAQITISSNDLLDVGDSVKLANVADVPPGFKPGPPGTAQNWDFSAFVMDTTSMIYFSDPAGTPYASSFPTSNIAVEGMYEDAYAYTTKNNFIFQIDGLAGSYDIFEDIVANFDPPEVMFSFPVNYLDSMDQTSVIEVVLPSPSPPADSIRIKVVTSVNTKVDAWGELTTPIWSGDVLRLRDVRVRIDSAWMKVIGFWVYLETNTTITINYKYLANDVGYPVVQFSVDTSGSVYSAINYHHDAGLGENELYAD
;
A
#
# COMPACT_ATOMS: atom_id res chain seq x y z
N MET A 1 22.10 -52.17 -38.30
CA MET A 1 21.55 -50.80 -38.20
C MET A 1 20.39 -50.77 -37.20
N LYS A 2 20.67 -50.88 -35.88
CA LYS A 2 19.64 -50.90 -34.81
C LYS A 2 20.06 -50.14 -33.54
N LYS A 3 21.19 -49.42 -33.58
CA LYS A 3 21.73 -48.69 -32.41
C LYS A 3 21.63 -47.15 -32.51
N ILE A 4 21.08 -46.64 -33.61
CA ILE A 4 20.94 -45.19 -33.85
C ILE A 4 19.56 -44.67 -33.41
N LEU A 5 18.60 -45.56 -33.11
CA LEU A 5 17.24 -45.15 -32.73
C LEU A 5 17.06 -44.81 -31.25
N LEU A 6 18.07 -45.06 -30.40
CA LEU A 6 17.96 -44.82 -28.95
C LEU A 6 18.50 -43.45 -28.49
N PHE A 7 18.98 -42.61 -29.42
CA PHE A 7 19.54 -41.28 -29.10
C PHE A 7 18.57 -40.12 -29.40
N ILE A 8 17.37 -40.40 -29.91
CA ILE A 8 16.31 -39.41 -30.20
C ILE A 8 15.15 -39.59 -29.21
N LEU A 9 15.48 -39.95 -27.97
CA LEU A 9 14.57 -39.86 -26.82
C LEU A 9 15.16 -38.90 -25.78
N GLY A 10 15.83 -37.85 -26.25
CA GLY A 10 16.07 -36.64 -25.48
C GLY A 10 14.74 -35.91 -25.35
N SER A 11 13.91 -36.38 -24.41
CA SER A 11 12.72 -35.69 -23.93
C SER A 11 13.14 -34.28 -23.52
N VAL A 12 12.89 -33.31 -24.39
CA VAL A 12 12.97 -31.89 -24.04
C VAL A 12 11.76 -31.64 -23.14
N PHE A 13 11.94 -31.95 -21.86
CA PHE A 13 11.06 -31.45 -20.82
C PHE A 13 11.32 -29.95 -20.74
N PHE A 14 10.50 -29.16 -21.42
CA PHE A 14 10.42 -27.72 -21.18
C PHE A 14 9.86 -27.56 -19.76
N MET A 15 10.74 -27.54 -18.76
CA MET A 15 10.39 -26.99 -17.46
C MET A 15 10.19 -25.50 -17.69
N SER A 16 8.94 -25.03 -17.59
CA SER A 16 8.64 -23.62 -17.42
C SER A 16 9.32 -23.19 -16.13
N ALA A 17 10.51 -22.62 -16.24
CA ALA A 17 11.15 -21.97 -15.12
C ALA A 17 10.46 -20.63 -14.93
N TYR A 18 9.71 -20.49 -13.83
CA TYR A 18 9.24 -19.18 -13.42
C TYR A 18 10.49 -18.34 -13.12
N ALA A 19 10.66 -17.23 -13.84
CA ALA A 19 11.74 -16.31 -13.59
C ALA A 19 11.25 -15.29 -12.56
N GLN A 20 12.09 -15.01 -11.56
CA GLN A 20 11.78 -13.98 -10.59
C GLN A 20 11.65 -12.62 -11.30
N ILE A 21 10.53 -11.93 -11.11
CA ILE A 21 10.34 -10.58 -11.59
C ILE A 21 11.06 -9.55 -10.69
N THR A 22 11.20 -8.34 -11.20
CA THR A 22 11.74 -7.17 -10.51
C THR A 22 10.81 -6.01 -10.78
N ILE A 23 10.35 -5.32 -9.72
CA ILE A 23 9.44 -4.18 -9.86
C ILE A 23 10.27 -2.90 -9.93
N SER A 24 10.03 -2.09 -10.95
CA SER A 24 10.64 -0.77 -11.15
C SER A 24 9.63 0.34 -10.85
N SER A 25 10.11 1.58 -10.87
CA SER A 25 9.24 2.76 -10.72
C SER A 25 8.22 2.91 -11.86
N ASN A 26 8.52 2.35 -13.04
CA ASN A 26 7.63 2.38 -14.21
C ASN A 26 6.45 1.40 -14.09
N ASP A 27 6.55 0.43 -13.16
CA ASP A 27 5.48 -0.52 -12.88
C ASP A 27 4.42 0.06 -11.92
N LEU A 28 4.58 1.32 -11.48
CA LEU A 28 3.61 2.04 -10.66
C LEU A 28 2.92 3.15 -11.44
N LEU A 29 1.67 3.43 -11.08
CA LEU A 29 0.84 4.48 -11.68
C LEU A 29 1.46 5.88 -11.55
N ASP A 30 1.21 6.72 -12.54
CA ASP A 30 1.66 8.11 -12.64
C ASP A 30 0.49 9.09 -12.51
N VAL A 31 0.81 10.38 -12.47
CA VAL A 31 -0.21 11.44 -12.53
C VAL A 31 -1.08 11.28 -13.77
N GLY A 32 -2.40 11.31 -13.58
CA GLY A 32 -3.41 11.11 -14.61
C GLY A 32 -4.00 9.70 -14.63
N ASP A 33 -3.40 8.75 -13.90
CA ASP A 33 -3.91 7.38 -13.83
C ASP A 33 -4.90 7.19 -12.68
N SER A 34 -5.68 6.12 -12.79
CA SER A 34 -6.55 5.63 -11.72
C SER A 34 -6.53 4.10 -11.64
N VAL A 35 -6.85 3.58 -10.46
CA VAL A 35 -7.04 2.14 -10.25
C VAL A 35 -8.36 1.87 -9.57
N LYS A 36 -9.08 0.89 -10.12
CA LYS A 36 -10.27 0.32 -9.53
C LYS A 36 -9.88 -0.91 -8.73
N LEU A 37 -10.23 -0.91 -7.45
CA LEU A 37 -10.03 -2.03 -6.54
C LEU A 37 -11.38 -2.70 -6.24
N ALA A 38 -11.39 -4.02 -6.25
CA ALA A 38 -12.49 -4.83 -5.75
C ALA A 38 -12.22 -5.20 -4.29
N ASN A 39 -13.09 -4.75 -3.38
CA ASN A 39 -13.01 -5.08 -1.97
C ASN A 39 -13.69 -6.43 -1.71
N VAL A 40 -13.15 -7.19 -0.76
CA VAL A 40 -13.67 -8.49 -0.35
C VAL A 40 -14.03 -8.42 1.13
N ALA A 41 -15.33 -8.55 1.43
CA ALA A 41 -15.83 -8.53 2.81
C ALA A 41 -15.66 -9.89 3.51
N ASP A 42 -16.01 -10.98 2.81
CA ASP A 42 -15.97 -12.33 3.35
C ASP A 42 -14.68 -13.05 2.96
N VAL A 43 -13.86 -13.37 3.96
CA VAL A 43 -12.62 -14.11 3.77
C VAL A 43 -12.93 -15.56 3.36
N PRO A 44 -12.47 -16.05 2.19
CA PRO A 44 -12.72 -17.42 1.79
C PRO A 44 -12.15 -18.44 2.79
N PRO A 45 -12.82 -19.58 3.02
CA PRO A 45 -12.30 -20.63 3.88
C PRO A 45 -10.91 -21.10 3.44
N GLY A 46 -9.97 -21.16 4.38
CA GLY A 46 -8.60 -21.62 4.12
C GLY A 46 -7.69 -20.57 3.49
N PHE A 47 -8.17 -19.34 3.29
CA PHE A 47 -7.34 -18.21 2.87
C PHE A 47 -6.16 -18.00 3.83
N LYS A 48 -4.97 -17.90 3.26
CA LYS A 48 -3.73 -17.60 3.97
C LYS A 48 -2.67 -17.08 3.01
N PRO A 49 -1.75 -16.22 3.47
CA PRO A 49 -0.64 -15.76 2.66
C PRO A 49 0.34 -16.88 2.29
N GLY A 50 0.36 -18.00 3.02
CA GLY A 50 1.35 -19.07 2.81
C GLY A 50 2.75 -18.71 3.34
N PRO A 51 3.69 -19.68 3.39
CA PRO A 51 5.04 -19.45 3.89
C PRO A 51 5.84 -18.48 2.98
N PRO A 52 6.93 -17.87 3.48
CA PRO A 52 7.90 -17.19 2.62
C PRO A 52 8.64 -18.20 1.73
N GLY A 53 9.16 -17.75 0.60
CA GLY A 53 9.96 -18.60 -0.29
C GLY A 53 9.75 -18.35 -1.78
N THR A 54 10.41 -19.16 -2.58
CA THR A 54 10.35 -19.08 -4.05
C THR A 54 9.24 -19.97 -4.60
N ALA A 55 8.81 -19.71 -5.84
CA ALA A 55 7.85 -20.54 -6.58
C ALA A 55 6.57 -20.86 -5.77
N GLN A 56 6.03 -19.85 -5.07
CA GLN A 56 4.74 -19.97 -4.41
C GLN A 56 3.61 -20.00 -5.45
N ASN A 57 2.46 -20.55 -5.05
CA ASN A 57 1.24 -20.50 -5.83
C ASN A 57 0.12 -19.99 -4.93
N TRP A 58 -0.43 -18.82 -5.26
CA TRP A 58 -1.54 -18.19 -4.56
C TRP A 58 -2.80 -18.25 -5.41
N ASP A 59 -3.71 -19.14 -5.05
CA ASP A 59 -5.02 -19.22 -5.70
C ASP A 59 -6.06 -18.46 -4.87
N PHE A 60 -6.36 -17.25 -5.32
CA PHE A 60 -7.41 -16.37 -4.80
C PHE A 60 -8.56 -16.20 -5.81
N SER A 61 -8.71 -17.13 -6.77
CA SER A 61 -9.80 -17.11 -7.76
C SER A 61 -11.21 -17.17 -7.14
N ALA A 62 -11.31 -17.62 -5.88
CA ALA A 62 -12.54 -17.69 -5.12
C ALA A 62 -12.94 -16.37 -4.43
N PHE A 63 -12.18 -15.27 -4.59
CA PHE A 63 -12.61 -13.97 -4.07
C PHE A 63 -13.92 -13.52 -4.69
N VAL A 64 -14.84 -13.07 -3.83
CA VAL A 64 -16.12 -12.48 -4.23
C VAL A 64 -16.01 -10.98 -3.98
N MET A 65 -16.17 -10.20 -5.03
CA MET A 65 -16.24 -8.74 -4.93
C MET A 65 -17.50 -8.35 -4.17
N ASP A 66 -17.34 -7.53 -3.14
CA ASP A 66 -18.42 -6.93 -2.35
C ASP A 66 -18.69 -5.50 -2.83
N THR A 67 -17.68 -4.64 -2.74
CA THR A 67 -17.73 -3.25 -3.20
C THR A 67 -16.53 -2.91 -4.07
N THR A 68 -16.55 -1.73 -4.68
CA THR A 68 -15.41 -1.21 -5.43
C THR A 68 -14.98 0.15 -4.91
N SER A 69 -13.69 0.42 -4.95
CA SER A 69 -13.10 1.73 -4.63
C SER A 69 -12.26 2.19 -5.82
N MET A 70 -12.28 3.50 -6.09
CA MET A 70 -11.39 4.12 -7.06
C MET A 70 -10.31 4.89 -6.32
N ILE A 71 -9.07 4.73 -6.75
CA ILE A 71 -7.93 5.54 -6.31
C ILE A 71 -7.45 6.33 -7.52
N TYR A 72 -7.29 7.64 -7.35
CA TYR A 72 -6.81 8.53 -8.40
C TYR A 72 -5.42 9.07 -8.05
N PHE A 73 -4.58 9.21 -9.07
CA PHE A 73 -3.23 9.75 -8.99
C PHE A 73 -3.24 11.09 -9.71
N SER A 74 -3.31 12.20 -8.98
CA SER A 74 -3.46 13.54 -9.53
C SER A 74 -2.21 14.41 -9.31
N ASP A 75 -2.11 15.51 -10.05
CA ASP A 75 -1.04 16.49 -9.89
C ASP A 75 -1.22 17.22 -8.55
N PRO A 76 -0.25 17.19 -7.62
CA PRO A 76 -0.32 17.93 -6.36
C PRO A 76 -0.62 19.41 -6.54
N ALA A 77 -0.20 20.03 -7.65
CA ALA A 77 -0.46 21.45 -7.89
C ALA A 77 -1.95 21.78 -8.09
N GLY A 78 -2.77 20.78 -8.43
CA GLY A 78 -4.21 20.91 -8.62
C GLY A 78 -5.02 20.80 -7.31
N THR A 79 -4.39 20.45 -6.19
CA THR A 79 -5.08 20.20 -4.93
C THR A 79 -5.12 21.44 -4.02
N PRO A 80 -6.05 21.50 -3.04
CA PRO A 80 -6.11 22.60 -2.09
C PRO A 80 -4.86 22.74 -1.18
N TYR A 81 -4.10 21.66 -0.99
CA TYR A 81 -3.01 21.61 -0.01
C TYR A 81 -1.60 21.57 -0.63
N ALA A 82 -1.49 21.87 -1.94
CA ALA A 82 -0.24 21.85 -2.69
C ALA A 82 0.92 22.57 -1.98
N SER A 83 0.65 23.74 -1.38
CA SER A 83 1.66 24.56 -0.71
C SER A 83 2.26 23.91 0.54
N SER A 84 1.57 22.94 1.14
CA SER A 84 2.03 22.21 2.31
C SER A 84 3.03 21.10 1.96
N PHE A 85 3.02 20.64 0.70
CA PHE A 85 3.83 19.50 0.22
C PHE A 85 4.61 19.86 -1.04
N PRO A 86 5.53 20.84 -0.98
CA PRO A 86 6.21 21.37 -2.17
C PRO A 86 7.17 20.38 -2.85
N THR A 87 7.51 19.27 -2.19
CA THR A 87 8.40 18.23 -2.72
C THR A 87 7.65 17.09 -3.39
N SER A 88 6.36 16.94 -3.12
CA SER A 88 5.54 15.86 -3.66
C SER A 88 5.25 16.07 -5.13
N ASN A 89 5.16 14.98 -5.88
CA ASN A 89 4.89 15.00 -7.32
C ASN A 89 3.67 14.17 -7.74
N ILE A 90 3.03 13.48 -6.79
CA ILE A 90 1.77 12.76 -6.98
C ILE A 90 0.90 12.99 -5.74
N ALA A 91 -0.36 13.39 -5.94
CA ALA A 91 -1.39 13.37 -4.92
C ALA A 91 -2.29 12.14 -5.15
N VAL A 92 -2.57 11.38 -4.09
CA VAL A 92 -3.41 10.19 -4.15
C VAL A 92 -4.71 10.46 -3.40
N GLU A 93 -5.84 10.28 -4.07
CA GLU A 93 -7.19 10.53 -3.53
C GLU A 93 -8.11 9.32 -3.74
N GLY A 94 -9.28 9.33 -3.09
CA GLY A 94 -10.27 8.24 -3.14
C GLY A 94 -10.12 7.19 -2.04
N MET A 95 -9.12 7.34 -1.15
CA MET A 95 -9.01 6.53 0.08
C MET A 95 -9.95 7.01 1.19
N TYR A 96 -10.17 8.32 1.26
CA TYR A 96 -11.13 8.99 2.13
C TYR A 96 -11.71 10.18 1.37
N GLU A 97 -12.93 10.56 1.72
CA GLU A 97 -13.58 11.76 1.16
C GLU A 97 -12.78 13.01 1.56
N ASP A 98 -12.58 13.91 0.60
CA ASP A 98 -11.89 15.20 0.76
C ASP A 98 -10.49 15.14 1.40
N ALA A 99 -9.77 14.02 1.21
CA ALA A 99 -8.43 13.84 1.71
C ALA A 99 -7.47 13.28 0.65
N TYR A 100 -6.21 13.70 0.79
CA TYR A 100 -5.13 13.42 -0.13
C TYR A 100 -3.92 12.87 0.63
N ALA A 101 -3.28 11.84 0.07
CA ALA A 101 -1.92 11.48 0.42
C ALA A 101 -0.95 12.12 -0.59
N TYR A 102 0.01 12.88 -0.10
CA TYR A 102 1.03 13.51 -0.91
C TYR A 102 2.26 12.62 -0.96
N THR A 103 2.74 12.33 -2.16
CA THR A 103 3.77 11.33 -2.38
C THR A 103 4.84 11.83 -3.35
N THR A 104 6.04 11.26 -3.21
CA THR A 104 7.16 11.48 -4.11
C THR A 104 7.53 10.16 -4.77
N LYS A 105 7.41 10.09 -6.10
CA LYS A 105 7.88 8.98 -6.94
C LYS A 105 9.05 9.41 -7.83
N ASN A 106 10.12 8.62 -7.86
CA ASN A 106 11.16 8.73 -8.87
C ASN A 106 11.74 7.34 -9.17
N ASN A 107 12.81 7.28 -9.97
CA ASN A 107 13.44 6.03 -10.39
C ASN A 107 14.02 5.17 -9.24
N PHE A 108 14.13 5.72 -8.03
CA PHE A 108 14.75 5.08 -6.87
C PHE A 108 13.79 4.87 -5.70
N ILE A 109 12.72 5.67 -5.59
CA ILE A 109 11.86 5.65 -4.41
C ILE A 109 10.41 6.00 -4.74
N PHE A 110 9.49 5.40 -4.00
CA PHE A 110 8.13 5.87 -3.81
C PHE A 110 7.90 6.04 -2.31
N GLN A 111 7.53 7.24 -1.87
CA GLN A 111 7.33 7.58 -0.46
C GLN A 111 6.11 8.47 -0.26
N ILE A 112 5.55 8.43 0.95
CA ILE A 112 4.47 9.31 1.42
C ILE A 112 5.12 10.44 2.23
N ASP A 113 4.95 11.67 1.75
CA ASP A 113 5.46 12.88 2.39
C ASP A 113 4.47 13.42 3.44
N GLY A 114 3.18 13.15 3.27
CA GLY A 114 2.18 13.33 4.30
C GLY A 114 0.74 13.22 3.81
N LEU A 115 -0.18 13.61 4.69
CA LEU A 115 -1.62 13.56 4.45
C LEU A 115 -2.20 14.95 4.67
N ALA A 116 -3.19 15.34 3.86
CA ALA A 116 -4.03 16.48 4.20
C ALA A 116 -5.46 16.27 3.72
N GLY A 117 -6.41 16.82 4.46
CA GLY A 117 -7.82 16.70 4.14
C GLY A 117 -8.70 17.58 5.00
N SER A 118 -9.93 17.74 4.54
CA SER A 118 -10.97 18.44 5.29
C SER A 118 -11.74 17.44 6.14
N TYR A 119 -12.11 17.83 7.36
CA TYR A 119 -12.79 16.95 8.30
C TYR A 119 -13.92 17.73 8.98
N ASP A 120 -15.18 17.33 8.85
CA ASP A 120 -16.37 18.07 9.33
C ASP A 120 -16.26 18.73 10.73
N ILE A 121 -15.59 18.06 11.67
CA ILE A 121 -15.46 18.51 13.07
C ILE A 121 -14.21 19.35 13.35
N PHE A 122 -13.25 19.38 12.42
CA PHE A 122 -11.99 20.12 12.53
C PHE A 122 -11.85 21.08 11.32
N GLU A 123 -10.96 22.05 11.41
CA GLU A 123 -10.50 22.71 10.18
C GLU A 123 -9.64 21.73 9.36
N ASP A 124 -9.26 22.13 8.16
CA ASP A 124 -8.35 21.35 7.30
C ASP A 124 -7.12 20.90 8.09
N ILE A 125 -6.87 19.59 8.07
CA ILE A 125 -5.75 18.97 8.76
C ILE A 125 -4.63 18.76 7.76
N VAL A 126 -3.44 19.25 8.08
CA VAL A 126 -2.20 18.96 7.35
C VAL A 126 -1.27 18.18 8.28
N ALA A 127 -0.95 16.96 7.89
CA ALA A 127 -0.17 16.00 8.64
C ALA A 127 1.08 15.61 7.84
N ASN A 128 2.19 16.32 8.07
CA ASN A 128 3.48 16.01 7.46
C ASN A 128 4.12 14.78 8.12
N PHE A 129 4.77 13.94 7.32
CA PHE A 129 5.59 12.84 7.81
C PHE A 129 7.03 13.31 7.93
N ASP A 130 7.62 13.18 9.12
CA ASP A 130 9.02 13.53 9.36
C ASP A 130 9.75 12.41 10.13
N PRO A 131 10.60 11.60 9.46
CA PRO A 131 10.84 11.61 8.02
C PRO A 131 9.65 11.05 7.21
N PRO A 132 9.61 11.27 5.88
CA PRO A 132 8.66 10.62 4.97
C PRO A 132 8.66 9.11 5.10
N GLU A 133 7.52 8.48 4.83
CA GLU A 133 7.39 7.02 4.86
C GLU A 133 7.66 6.42 3.49
N VAL A 134 8.72 5.61 3.38
CA VAL A 134 9.13 4.97 2.14
C VAL A 134 8.28 3.74 1.89
N MET A 135 7.51 3.74 0.81
CA MET A 135 6.67 2.60 0.44
C MET A 135 7.45 1.58 -0.38
N PHE A 136 8.30 2.05 -1.30
CA PHE A 136 9.16 1.21 -2.13
C PHE A 136 10.52 1.86 -2.37
N SER A 137 11.59 1.05 -2.39
CA SER A 137 12.88 1.42 -2.98
C SER A 137 13.08 0.63 -4.26
N PHE A 138 13.24 1.32 -5.37
CA PHE A 138 13.37 0.70 -6.68
C PHE A 138 14.83 0.44 -7.05
N PRO A 139 15.09 -0.64 -7.82
CA PRO A 139 14.15 -1.71 -8.12
C PRO A 139 13.84 -2.58 -6.89
N VAL A 140 12.61 -3.09 -6.79
CA VAL A 140 12.19 -4.03 -5.74
C VAL A 140 12.43 -5.47 -6.23
N ASN A 141 13.23 -6.22 -5.49
CA ASN A 141 13.62 -7.59 -5.77
C ASN A 141 13.27 -8.51 -4.58
N TYR A 142 13.17 -9.81 -4.86
CA TYR A 142 13.09 -10.83 -3.81
C TYR A 142 14.27 -10.69 -2.83
N LEU A 143 13.97 -10.84 -1.53
CA LEU A 143 14.87 -10.65 -0.40
C LEU A 143 15.26 -9.20 -0.08
N ASP A 144 14.80 -8.21 -0.83
CA ASP A 144 14.94 -6.82 -0.40
C ASP A 144 14.21 -6.60 0.93
N SER A 145 14.80 -5.77 1.77
CA SER A 145 14.26 -5.46 3.09
C SER A 145 14.59 -4.04 3.50
N MET A 146 13.72 -3.45 4.30
CA MET A 146 13.88 -2.09 4.82
C MET A 146 13.32 -2.00 6.24
N ASP A 147 14.04 -1.28 7.10
CA ASP A 147 13.54 -0.81 8.38
C ASP A 147 13.45 0.71 8.33
N GLN A 148 12.32 1.25 8.76
CA GLN A 148 12.07 2.68 8.77
C GLN A 148 11.20 3.10 9.94
N THR A 149 11.17 4.41 10.20
CA THR A 149 10.21 5.02 11.12
C THR A 149 9.77 6.37 10.57
N SER A 150 8.46 6.59 10.54
CA SER A 150 7.83 7.86 10.18
C SER A 150 7.11 8.45 11.40
N VAL A 151 7.01 9.78 11.44
CA VAL A 151 6.30 10.48 12.52
C VAL A 151 5.34 11.50 11.94
N ILE A 152 4.12 11.49 12.42
CA ILE A 152 3.14 12.57 12.23
C ILE A 152 2.93 13.25 13.57
N GLU A 153 2.91 14.58 13.58
CA GLU A 153 2.49 15.35 14.74
C GLU A 153 1.55 16.47 14.30
N VAL A 154 0.33 16.48 14.86
CA VAL A 154 -0.70 17.49 14.57
C VAL A 154 -1.14 18.13 15.88
N VAL A 155 -1.32 19.45 15.86
CA VAL A 155 -1.88 20.21 16.97
C VAL A 155 -3.17 20.87 16.52
N LEU A 156 -4.27 20.50 17.17
CA LEU A 156 -5.61 20.99 16.88
C LEU A 156 -6.10 21.90 18.01
N PRO A 157 -6.82 22.98 17.71
CA PRO A 157 -7.50 23.77 18.74
C PRO A 157 -8.58 22.92 19.42
N SER A 158 -8.76 23.12 20.73
CA SER A 158 -9.85 22.49 21.47
C SER A 158 -11.07 23.41 21.49
N PRO A 159 -12.28 22.93 21.13
CA PRO A 159 -13.48 23.75 21.19
C PRO A 159 -14.03 23.93 22.61
N SER A 160 -13.51 23.20 23.61
CA SER A 160 -14.04 23.23 24.99
C SER A 160 -12.94 23.48 26.05
N PRO A 161 -13.12 24.48 26.93
CA PRO A 161 -12.35 24.59 28.17
C PRO A 161 -12.48 23.32 29.04
N PRO A 162 -11.47 22.97 29.88
CA PRO A 162 -10.26 23.74 30.17
C PRO A 162 -9.10 23.51 29.18
N ALA A 163 -9.31 22.71 28.13
CA ALA A 163 -8.31 22.46 27.11
C ALA A 163 -8.27 23.60 26.09
N ASP A 164 -7.08 24.10 25.80
CA ASP A 164 -6.79 25.08 24.74
C ASP A 164 -6.51 24.36 23.40
N SER A 165 -5.80 23.23 23.45
CA SER A 165 -5.40 22.48 22.26
C SER A 165 -5.23 21.00 22.56
N ILE A 166 -5.35 20.18 21.53
CA ILE A 166 -5.06 18.75 21.54
C ILE A 166 -3.86 18.53 20.63
N ARG A 167 -2.86 17.79 21.10
CA ARG A 167 -1.74 17.32 20.27
C ARG A 167 -1.87 15.83 20.09
N ILE A 168 -1.77 15.40 18.84
CA ILE A 168 -1.74 14.00 18.44
C ILE A 168 -0.37 13.75 17.81
N LYS A 169 0.32 12.72 18.28
CA LYS A 169 1.59 12.24 17.71
C LYS A 169 1.44 10.77 17.37
N VAL A 170 1.76 10.42 16.13
CA VAL A 170 1.76 9.05 15.63
C VAL A 170 3.19 8.71 15.24
N VAL A 171 3.75 7.68 15.86
CA VAL A 171 5.06 7.14 15.46
C VAL A 171 4.81 5.78 14.84
N THR A 172 5.26 5.59 13.61
CA THR A 172 5.08 4.32 12.89
C THR A 172 6.42 3.73 12.50
N SER A 173 6.74 2.54 13.01
CA SER A 173 7.91 1.77 12.59
C SER A 173 7.45 0.63 11.67
N VAL A 174 8.15 0.47 10.55
CA VAL A 174 7.82 -0.56 9.55
C VAL A 174 9.06 -1.38 9.24
N ASN A 175 8.93 -2.71 9.36
CA ASN A 175 9.88 -3.68 8.82
C ASN A 175 9.26 -4.30 7.57
N THR A 176 9.82 -3.96 6.42
CA THR A 176 9.39 -4.44 5.10
C THR A 176 10.33 -5.54 4.63
N LYS A 177 9.76 -6.60 4.07
CA LYS A 177 10.53 -7.66 3.40
C LYS A 177 9.80 -8.22 2.19
N VAL A 178 10.50 -8.31 1.06
CA VAL A 178 10.04 -9.08 -0.09
C VAL A 178 10.36 -10.55 0.17
N ASP A 179 9.42 -11.23 0.82
CA ASP A 179 9.67 -12.53 1.46
C ASP A 179 9.24 -13.74 0.63
N ALA A 180 8.54 -13.53 -0.48
CA ALA A 180 8.19 -14.57 -1.43
C ALA A 180 8.03 -14.06 -2.86
N TRP A 181 8.07 -14.99 -3.82
CA TRP A 181 7.65 -14.76 -5.20
C TRP A 181 7.04 -16.03 -5.80
N GLY A 182 6.21 -15.87 -6.83
CA GLY A 182 5.51 -16.98 -7.46
C GLY A 182 4.33 -16.51 -8.30
N GLU A 183 3.45 -17.44 -8.65
CA GLU A 183 2.25 -17.17 -9.45
C GLU A 183 1.07 -16.87 -8.52
N LEU A 184 0.28 -15.85 -8.88
CA LEU A 184 -0.95 -15.48 -8.18
C LEU A 184 -2.10 -15.45 -9.17
N THR A 185 -3.25 -16.00 -8.75
CA THR A 185 -4.50 -15.98 -9.53
C THR A 185 -5.60 -15.32 -8.70
N THR A 186 -6.30 -14.36 -9.29
CA THR A 186 -7.53 -13.71 -8.80
C THR A 186 -8.68 -14.07 -9.75
N PRO A 187 -9.93 -13.63 -9.50
CA PRO A 187 -11.04 -13.89 -10.42
C PRO A 187 -10.81 -13.36 -11.85
N ILE A 188 -9.97 -12.34 -12.02
CA ILE A 188 -9.82 -11.63 -13.31
C ILE A 188 -8.37 -11.51 -13.80
N TRP A 189 -7.38 -11.85 -12.98
CA TRP A 189 -5.97 -11.68 -13.28
C TRP A 189 -5.15 -12.87 -12.81
N SER A 190 -4.15 -13.27 -13.60
CA SER A 190 -3.17 -14.28 -13.22
C SER A 190 -1.80 -13.91 -13.75
N GLY A 191 -0.76 -14.14 -12.96
CA GLY A 191 0.62 -13.83 -13.35
C GLY A 191 1.62 -13.93 -12.21
N ASP A 192 2.87 -13.64 -12.54
CA ASP A 192 3.98 -13.64 -11.58
C ASP A 192 3.92 -12.40 -10.67
N VAL A 193 4.19 -12.61 -9.38
CA VAL A 193 4.19 -11.55 -8.35
C VAL A 193 5.38 -11.67 -7.40
N LEU A 194 5.80 -10.52 -6.86
CA LEU A 194 6.58 -10.42 -5.63
C LEU A 194 5.63 -10.17 -4.46
N ARG A 195 5.79 -10.92 -3.36
CA ARG A 195 5.08 -10.67 -2.11
C ARG A 195 5.93 -9.83 -1.19
N LEU A 196 5.43 -8.64 -0.89
CA LEU A 196 5.97 -7.73 0.09
C LEU A 196 5.18 -7.87 1.40
N ARG A 197 5.89 -8.12 2.49
CA ARG A 197 5.36 -8.30 3.84
C ARG A 197 5.87 -7.17 4.73
N ASP A 198 4.95 -6.34 5.22
CA ASP A 198 5.23 -5.24 6.13
C ASP A 198 4.78 -5.61 7.54
N VAL A 199 5.68 -5.55 8.53
CA VAL A 199 5.31 -5.55 9.95
C VAL A 199 5.32 -4.12 10.44
N ARG A 200 4.14 -3.59 10.71
CA ARG A 200 3.92 -2.21 11.15
C ARG A 200 3.63 -2.16 12.64
N VAL A 201 4.37 -1.34 13.36
CA VAL A 201 4.10 -0.96 14.75
C VAL A 201 3.78 0.51 14.78
N ARG A 202 2.55 0.85 15.17
CA ARG A 202 2.05 2.22 15.24
C ARG A 202 1.75 2.59 16.68
N ILE A 203 2.35 3.68 17.16
CA ILE A 203 2.16 4.21 18.50
C ILE A 203 1.46 5.57 18.37
N ASP A 204 0.21 5.60 18.80
CA ASP A 204 -0.60 6.81 18.84
C ASP A 204 -0.50 7.39 20.25
N SER A 205 -0.24 8.69 20.37
CA SER A 205 -0.15 9.39 21.64
C SER A 205 -0.90 10.70 21.59
N ALA A 206 -1.61 11.03 22.67
CA ALA A 206 -2.39 12.25 22.77
C ALA A 206 -2.01 13.07 24.01
N TRP A 207 -2.03 14.40 23.86
CA TRP A 207 -1.86 15.37 24.95
C TRP A 207 -2.93 16.45 24.85
N MET A 208 -3.38 16.96 25.98
CA MET A 208 -4.18 18.18 26.05
C MET A 208 -3.35 19.33 26.61
N LYS A 209 -3.55 20.54 26.12
CA LYS A 209 -2.94 21.75 26.66
C LYS A 209 -3.90 22.41 27.63
N VAL A 210 -3.53 22.51 28.91
CA VAL A 210 -4.34 23.10 29.98
C VAL A 210 -3.51 24.13 30.72
N ILE A 211 -4.00 25.37 30.80
CA ILE A 211 -3.32 26.50 31.48
C ILE A 211 -1.86 26.63 31.00
N GLY A 212 -1.63 26.50 29.69
CA GLY A 212 -0.31 26.62 29.08
C GLY A 212 0.60 25.39 29.15
N PHE A 213 0.21 24.31 29.84
CA PHE A 213 1.01 23.09 29.97
C PHE A 213 0.42 21.92 29.18
N TRP A 214 1.28 21.12 28.54
CA TRP A 214 0.88 19.86 27.91
C TRP A 214 0.75 18.76 28.97
N VAL A 215 -0.45 18.21 29.09
CA VAL A 215 -0.79 17.09 29.94
C VAL A 215 -0.99 15.87 29.04
N TYR A 216 -0.25 14.80 29.32
CA TYR A 216 -0.39 13.53 28.62
C TYR A 216 -1.73 12.88 28.94
N LEU A 217 -2.42 12.39 27.92
CA LEU A 217 -3.72 11.72 28.06
C LEU A 217 -3.55 10.21 27.99
N GLU A 218 -3.09 9.74 26.83
CA GLU A 218 -3.08 8.32 26.53
C GLU A 218 -2.06 7.98 25.44
N THR A 219 -1.79 6.68 25.36
CA THR A 219 -1.10 6.08 24.23
C THR A 219 -1.73 4.73 23.90
N ASN A 220 -1.77 4.41 22.62
CA ASN A 220 -2.17 3.11 22.11
C ASN A 220 -1.08 2.58 21.18
N THR A 221 -0.77 1.28 21.28
CA THR A 221 0.14 0.60 20.36
C THR A 221 -0.62 -0.45 19.58
N THR A 222 -0.58 -0.34 18.26
CA THR A 222 -1.17 -1.31 17.33
C THR A 222 -0.06 -1.94 16.50
N ILE A 223 -0.15 -3.27 16.32
CA ILE A 223 0.74 -4.03 15.45
C ILE A 223 -0.11 -4.67 14.35
N THR A 224 0.28 -4.45 13.10
CA THR A 224 -0.42 -4.98 11.92
C THR A 224 0.60 -5.56 10.96
N ILE A 225 0.27 -6.70 10.35
CA ILE A 225 1.07 -7.27 9.26
C ILE A 225 0.31 -7.04 7.96
N ASN A 226 0.92 -6.40 6.98
CA ASN A 226 0.33 -6.20 5.66
C ASN A 226 1.04 -7.06 4.63
N TYR A 227 0.27 -7.64 3.71
CA TYR A 227 0.79 -8.30 2.53
C TYR A 227 0.36 -7.52 1.30
N LYS A 228 1.30 -7.29 0.38
CA LYS A 228 1.07 -6.69 -0.93
C LYS A 228 1.71 -7.58 -1.99
N TYR A 229 0.98 -7.86 -3.05
CA TYR A 229 1.44 -8.67 -4.17
C TYR A 229 1.66 -7.76 -5.36
N LEU A 230 2.91 -7.55 -5.75
CA LEU A 230 3.32 -6.63 -6.80
C LEU A 230 3.58 -7.41 -8.09
N ALA A 231 3.12 -6.90 -9.22
CA ALA A 231 3.37 -7.43 -10.56
C ALA A 231 3.91 -6.32 -11.46
N ASN A 232 4.62 -6.71 -12.52
CA ASN A 232 5.01 -5.77 -13.57
C ASN A 232 3.78 -5.27 -14.32
N ASP A 233 3.84 -4.04 -14.80
CA ASP A 233 2.83 -3.42 -15.67
C ASP A 233 1.38 -3.40 -15.09
N VAL A 234 1.19 -3.55 -13.77
CA VAL A 234 -0.15 -3.47 -13.12
C VAL A 234 -0.39 -2.09 -12.48
N GLY A 235 0.66 -1.33 -12.15
CA GLY A 235 0.53 0.02 -11.61
C GLY A 235 0.25 0.10 -10.10
N TYR A 236 -0.33 -0.94 -9.52
CA TYR A 236 -0.72 -1.03 -8.10
C TYR A 236 -0.65 -2.49 -7.62
N PRO A 237 -0.55 -2.78 -6.31
CA PRO A 237 -0.67 -4.16 -5.82
C PRO A 237 -1.87 -4.91 -6.40
N VAL A 238 -1.60 -6.09 -6.98
CA VAL A 238 -2.62 -7.00 -7.54
C VAL A 238 -3.57 -7.47 -6.44
N VAL A 239 -3.03 -7.77 -5.26
CA VAL A 239 -3.78 -8.13 -4.06
C VAL A 239 -3.09 -7.48 -2.87
N GLN A 240 -3.86 -7.01 -1.92
CA GLN A 240 -3.35 -6.60 -0.62
C GLN A 240 -4.36 -6.87 0.49
N PHE A 241 -3.84 -7.12 1.69
CA PHE A 241 -4.63 -7.34 2.88
C PHE A 241 -3.79 -7.17 4.15
N SER A 242 -4.48 -6.96 5.26
CA SER A 242 -3.90 -6.92 6.60
C SER A 242 -4.26 -8.19 7.35
N VAL A 243 -3.34 -8.64 8.20
CA VAL A 243 -3.58 -9.69 9.18
C VAL A 243 -3.18 -9.21 10.58
N ASP A 244 -3.94 -9.64 11.57
CA ASP A 244 -3.61 -9.42 12.97
C ASP A 244 -2.35 -10.18 13.40
N THR A 245 -1.85 -9.89 14.60
CA THR A 245 -0.64 -10.53 15.12
C THR A 245 -0.80 -12.01 15.41
N SER A 246 -2.05 -12.52 15.54
CA SER A 246 -2.32 -13.95 15.67
C SER A 246 -2.25 -14.70 14.34
N GLY A 247 -2.22 -13.98 13.21
CA GLY A 247 -2.21 -14.58 11.88
C GLY A 247 -3.54 -15.19 11.46
N SER A 248 -4.65 -14.81 12.13
CA SER A 248 -5.94 -15.50 12.01
C SER A 248 -7.07 -14.59 11.55
N VAL A 249 -6.97 -13.28 11.78
CA VAL A 249 -7.99 -12.31 11.38
C VAL A 249 -7.47 -11.48 10.22
N TYR A 250 -8.13 -11.62 9.07
CA TYR A 250 -7.82 -10.86 7.86
C TYR A 250 -8.78 -9.69 7.70
N SER A 251 -8.27 -8.57 7.18
CA SER A 251 -9.04 -7.35 6.96
C SER A 251 -8.46 -6.57 5.79
N ALA A 252 -9.21 -5.56 5.32
CA ALA A 252 -8.82 -4.68 4.22
C ALA A 252 -8.39 -5.45 2.95
N ILE A 253 -9.06 -6.58 2.67
CA ILE A 253 -8.76 -7.40 1.50
C ILE A 253 -9.30 -6.69 0.26
N ASN A 254 -8.41 -6.40 -0.67
CA ASN A 254 -8.78 -5.93 -1.99
C ASN A 254 -7.86 -6.51 -3.06
N TYR A 255 -8.37 -6.59 -4.28
CA TYR A 255 -7.62 -6.99 -5.45
C TYR A 255 -7.85 -6.00 -6.61
N HIS A 256 -6.87 -5.91 -7.49
CA HIS A 256 -6.92 -5.12 -8.69
C HIS A 256 -8.09 -5.56 -9.56
N HIS A 257 -9.01 -4.64 -9.85
CA HIS A 257 -10.16 -4.90 -10.72
C HIS A 257 -9.90 -4.36 -12.14
N ASP A 258 -9.39 -3.14 -12.26
CA ASP A 258 -9.11 -2.48 -13.54
C ASP A 258 -8.16 -1.30 -13.34
N ALA A 259 -7.45 -0.89 -14.39
CA ALA A 259 -6.66 0.34 -14.42
C ALA A 259 -7.24 1.30 -15.46
N GLY A 260 -7.62 2.50 -15.03
CA GLY A 260 -7.87 3.62 -15.94
C GLY A 260 -6.55 4.29 -16.28
N LEU A 261 -5.83 3.77 -17.27
CA LEU A 261 -4.60 4.40 -17.77
C LEU A 261 -4.95 5.59 -18.66
N GLY A 262 -4.58 6.79 -18.22
CA GLY A 262 -4.79 8.01 -19.00
C GLY A 262 -6.25 8.39 -19.28
N GLU A 263 -7.18 8.07 -18.38
CA GLU A 263 -8.55 8.61 -18.45
C GLU A 263 -8.57 10.08 -18.02
N ASN A 264 -7.99 10.94 -18.86
CA ASN A 264 -8.47 12.31 -18.92
C ASN A 264 -9.90 12.28 -19.49
N GLU A 265 -10.80 12.92 -18.76
CA GLU A 265 -12.22 13.15 -19.07
C GLU A 265 -13.20 12.03 -18.66
N LEU A 266 -14.01 12.31 -17.63
CA LEU A 266 -15.49 12.34 -17.70
C LEU A 266 -16.14 12.37 -16.30
N TYR A 267 -15.96 13.46 -15.53
CA TYR A 267 -17.00 13.91 -14.59
C TYR A 267 -16.95 15.44 -14.50
N ALA A 268 -17.27 16.08 -15.62
CA ALA A 268 -17.92 17.38 -15.60
C ALA A 268 -19.37 17.13 -15.98
N ASP A 269 -20.23 16.98 -14.97
CA ASP A 269 -21.67 17.24 -15.03
C ASP A 269 -22.10 17.87 -13.69
#